data_AF-A0AA96JVC9-F1
#
_entry.id   AF-A0AA96JVC9-F1
#
_cell.length_a   1.000
_cell.length_b   1.000
_cell.length_c   1.000
_cell.angle_alpha   90.00
_cell.angle_beta   90.00
_cell.angle_gamma   90.00
#
_symmetry.space_group_name_H-M   'P 1'
#
loop_
_entity.id
_entity.type
_entity.pdbx_description
1 polymer ?
#
loop_
_entity_poly.entity_id
_entity_poly.type
_entity_poly.pdbx_seq_one_letter_code
_entity_poly.pdbx_strand_id
1 'polypeptide(L)'
;MPVNALRKPGARMSLQEALARVEKLKRLTESSNPHEAALAALRLKDFDVEVARFPRPEPVAEDVPQTEDHAYLNKVVDILDEKPIVPYETLDEIEVEQSSDKSKVNWDELHFALVKKAQRMGADALINIQLKGTAEQKVLGATALKYLTPKEVLEIQQSTALEDAEKAYNESQKERLDEDLAPGIG
;
A
#
# COMPACT_ATOMS: atom_id res chain seq x y z
N MET A 1 -42.83 -2.80 30.68
CA MET A 1 -42.63 -1.37 30.33
C MET A 1 -41.66 -1.31 29.15
N PRO A 2 -41.91 -0.50 28.10
CA PRO A 2 -41.06 -0.49 26.91
C PRO A 2 -39.72 0.21 27.19
N VAL A 3 -38.61 -0.48 26.88
CA VAL A 3 -37.22 -0.16 27.27
C VAL A 3 -36.61 1.02 26.47
N ASN A 4 -37.37 1.63 25.56
CA ASN A 4 -36.82 2.53 24.53
C ASN A 4 -37.12 4.03 24.71
N ALA A 5 -37.62 4.47 25.86
CA ALA A 5 -38.13 5.85 26.02
C ALA A 5 -37.06 6.96 26.04
N LEU A 6 -35.75 6.66 26.05
CA LEU A 6 -34.68 7.66 26.21
C LEU A 6 -33.50 7.50 25.24
N ARG A 7 -33.67 6.74 24.14
CA ARG A 7 -32.62 6.61 23.14
C ARG A 7 -32.69 7.80 22.18
N LYS A 8 -31.71 8.71 22.28
CA LYS A 8 -31.50 9.74 21.24
C LYS A 8 -31.26 9.04 19.89
N PRO A 9 -31.81 9.54 18.77
CA PRO A 9 -31.53 8.96 17.46
C PRO A 9 -30.01 8.94 17.21
N GLY A 10 -29.47 7.78 16.83
CA GLY A 10 -28.03 7.57 16.59
C GLY A 10 -27.19 7.12 17.80
N ALA A 11 -27.71 7.14 19.03
CA ALA A 11 -26.95 6.74 20.23
C ALA A 11 -26.67 5.22 20.28
N ARG A 12 -25.42 4.83 20.59
CA ARG A 12 -25.00 3.41 20.72
C ARG A 12 -25.71 2.71 21.89
N MET A 13 -25.99 3.43 22.98
CA MET A 13 -26.52 2.88 24.22
C MET A 13 -27.50 3.86 24.89
N SER A 14 -28.54 3.37 25.56
CA SER A 14 -29.43 4.23 26.36
C SER A 14 -28.75 4.65 27.68
N LEU A 15 -29.21 5.75 28.31
CA LEU A 15 -28.68 6.19 29.62
C LEU A 15 -28.84 5.09 30.68
N GLN A 16 -29.99 4.41 30.69
CA GLN A 16 -30.29 3.34 31.64
C GLN A 16 -29.36 2.12 31.46
N GLU A 17 -29.05 1.77 30.21
CA GLU A 17 -28.16 0.66 29.88
C GLU A 17 -26.70 0.98 30.23
N ALA A 18 -26.26 2.22 30.01
CA ALA A 18 -24.93 2.67 30.42
C ALA A 18 -24.76 2.62 31.94
N LEU A 19 -25.74 3.09 32.71
CA LEU A 19 -25.73 3.00 34.17
C LEU A 19 -25.76 1.56 34.67
N ALA A 20 -26.57 0.68 34.05
CA ALA A 20 -26.60 -0.73 34.39
C ALA A 20 -25.25 -1.43 34.13
N ARG A 21 -24.50 -1.01 33.10
CA ARG A 21 -23.17 -1.53 32.80
C ARG A 21 -22.13 -1.09 33.84
N VAL A 22 -22.21 0.16 34.31
CA VAL A 22 -21.37 0.68 35.41
C VAL A 22 -21.65 -0.09 36.70
N GLU A 23 -22.92 -0.29 37.06
CA GLU A 23 -23.29 -1.07 38.24
C GLU A 23 -22.80 -2.52 38.18
N LYS A 24 -22.90 -3.15 37.00
CA LYS A 24 -22.39 -4.50 36.78
C LYS A 24 -20.88 -4.57 36.98
N LEU A 25 -20.13 -3.60 36.43
CA LEU A 25 -18.68 -3.53 36.60
C LEU A 25 -18.29 -3.31 38.07
N LYS A 26 -19.02 -2.48 38.82
CA LYS A 26 -18.82 -2.31 40.27
C LYS A 26 -19.04 -3.60 41.07
N ARG A 27 -20.07 -4.38 40.73
CA ARG A 27 -20.29 -5.70 41.38
C ARG A 27 -19.17 -6.69 41.05
N LEU A 28 -18.65 -6.64 39.82
CA LEU A 28 -17.54 -7.48 39.40
C LEU A 28 -16.21 -7.09 40.04
N THR A 29 -16.00 -5.81 40.38
CA THR A 29 -14.82 -5.38 41.14
C THR A 29 -14.80 -5.90 42.59
N GLU A 30 -15.97 -6.23 43.13
CA GLU A 30 -16.12 -6.82 44.47
C GLU A 30 -16.18 -8.37 44.42
N SER A 31 -16.01 -8.97 43.24
CA SER A 31 -16.09 -10.41 43.08
C SER A 31 -14.87 -11.12 43.70
N SER A 32 -15.08 -12.36 44.16
CA SER A 32 -14.04 -13.18 44.78
C SER A 32 -12.91 -13.61 43.83
N ASN A 33 -13.01 -13.30 42.54
CA ASN A 33 -12.01 -13.64 41.53
C ASN A 33 -11.09 -12.43 41.26
N PRO A 34 -9.80 -12.48 41.65
CA PRO A 34 -8.92 -11.32 41.58
C PRO A 34 -8.63 -10.86 40.15
N HIS A 35 -8.58 -11.78 39.19
CA HIS A 35 -8.32 -11.45 37.79
C HIS A 35 -9.53 -10.76 37.14
N GLU A 36 -10.74 -11.23 37.47
CA GLU A 36 -11.99 -10.64 36.99
C GLU A 36 -12.24 -9.27 37.63
N ALA A 37 -11.97 -9.13 38.93
CA ALA A 37 -12.04 -7.87 39.65
C ALA A 37 -11.06 -6.82 39.08
N ALA A 38 -9.82 -7.22 38.76
CA ALA A 38 -8.83 -6.33 38.16
C ALA A 38 -9.26 -5.83 36.76
N LEU A 39 -9.75 -6.74 35.91
CA LEU A 39 -10.27 -6.38 34.58
C LEU A 39 -11.52 -5.50 34.67
N ALA A 40 -12.41 -5.78 35.62
CA ALA A 40 -13.59 -4.96 35.86
C ALA A 40 -13.21 -3.55 36.37
N ALA A 41 -12.18 -3.44 37.22
CA ALA A 41 -11.71 -2.16 37.73
C ALA A 41 -11.06 -1.30 36.64
N LEU A 42 -10.27 -1.91 35.75
CA LEU A 42 -9.72 -1.22 34.58
C LEU A 42 -10.85 -0.73 33.66
N ARG A 43 -11.77 -1.61 33.30
CA ARG A 43 -12.92 -1.25 32.45
C ARG A 43 -13.82 -0.19 33.09
N LEU A 44 -13.96 -0.16 34.41
CA LEU A 44 -14.73 0.86 35.11
C LEU A 44 -14.05 2.23 35.07
N LYS A 45 -12.71 2.27 35.18
CA LYS A 45 -11.92 3.50 35.05
C LYS A 45 -11.99 4.08 33.64
N ASP A 46 -11.97 3.21 32.64
CA ASP A 46 -11.97 3.62 31.23
C ASP A 46 -13.39 3.84 30.66
N PHE A 47 -14.45 3.52 31.43
CA PHE A 47 -15.83 3.64 30.95
C PHE A 47 -16.36 5.05 31.13
N ASP A 48 -16.42 5.80 30.03
CA ASP A 48 -17.11 7.08 29.96
C ASP A 48 -18.54 6.91 29.43
N VAL A 49 -19.53 7.26 30.27
CA VAL A 49 -20.96 7.20 29.96
C VAL A 49 -21.33 8.15 28.83
N GLU A 50 -20.67 9.31 28.72
CA GLU A 50 -20.96 10.31 27.67
C GLU A 50 -20.43 9.85 26.32
N VAL A 51 -19.22 9.26 26.28
CA VAL A 51 -18.64 8.66 25.07
C VAL A 51 -19.41 7.42 24.64
N ALA A 52 -19.82 6.56 25.57
CA ALA A 52 -20.62 5.37 25.26
C ALA A 52 -22.00 5.70 24.66
N ARG A 53 -22.49 6.92 24.91
CA ARG A 53 -23.78 7.43 24.41
C ARG A 53 -23.63 8.32 23.17
N PHE A 54 -22.40 8.66 22.77
CA PHE A 54 -22.15 9.51 21.62
C PHE A 54 -22.71 8.85 20.35
N PRO A 55 -23.43 9.59 19.51
CA PRO A 55 -23.96 9.06 18.27
C PRO A 55 -22.80 8.67 17.34
N ARG A 56 -22.98 7.58 16.58
CA ARG A 56 -22.02 7.18 15.55
C ARG A 56 -21.87 8.37 14.59
N PRO A 57 -20.67 8.94 14.35
CA PRO A 57 -20.50 9.74 13.15
C PRO A 57 -20.90 8.84 11.97
N GLU A 58 -21.69 9.35 11.03
CA GLU A 58 -21.89 8.65 9.76
C GLU A 58 -20.51 8.24 9.25
N PRO A 59 -20.34 7.04 8.66
CA PRO A 59 -19.08 6.70 8.04
C PRO A 59 -18.93 7.61 6.82
N VAL A 60 -18.41 8.82 7.03
CA VAL A 60 -17.45 9.37 6.08
C VAL A 60 -16.39 8.29 6.01
N ALA A 61 -16.09 7.81 4.81
CA ALA A 61 -14.97 6.93 4.59
C ALA A 61 -13.73 7.60 5.20
N GLU A 62 -13.42 7.25 6.44
CA GLU A 62 -12.13 7.56 7.03
C GLU A 62 -11.18 6.68 6.24
N ASP A 63 -10.57 7.29 5.22
CA ASP A 63 -9.16 7.08 4.94
C ASP A 63 -8.45 7.16 6.29
N VAL A 64 -8.33 5.99 6.93
CA VAL A 64 -7.38 5.77 7.99
C VAL A 64 -6.06 6.25 7.40
N PRO A 65 -5.35 7.19 8.02
CA PRO A 65 -3.97 7.43 7.66
C PRO A 65 -3.24 6.14 8.05
N GLN A 66 -3.20 5.19 7.12
CA GLN A 66 -2.32 4.06 7.20
C GLN A 66 -0.94 4.69 7.24
N THR A 67 -0.33 4.68 8.41
CA THR A 67 1.12 4.77 8.59
C THR A 67 1.76 4.11 7.37
N GLU A 68 2.34 4.93 6.50
CA GLU A 68 2.66 4.59 5.10
C GLU A 68 3.62 3.38 5.01
N ASP A 69 4.28 3.03 6.10
CA ASP A 69 5.23 1.92 6.19
C ASP A 69 4.61 0.52 6.15
N HIS A 70 3.29 0.35 6.36
CA HIS A 70 2.66 -0.98 6.38
C HIS A 70 1.79 -1.31 5.16
N ALA A 71 1.45 -0.34 4.31
CA ALA A 71 0.63 -0.57 3.12
C ALA A 71 1.35 -1.46 2.07
N TYR A 72 2.68 -1.42 2.04
CA TYR A 72 3.50 -2.20 1.09
C TYR A 72 3.62 -3.69 1.45
N LEU A 73 3.38 -4.07 2.70
CA LEU A 73 3.57 -5.45 3.16
C LEU A 73 2.41 -6.39 2.79
N ASN A 74 1.24 -5.85 2.46
CA ASN A 74 0.05 -6.64 2.10
C ASN A 74 -0.37 -6.46 0.63
N LYS A 75 0.41 -5.75 -0.19
CA LYS A 75 0.15 -5.67 -1.63
C LYS A 75 0.43 -7.04 -2.26
N VAL A 76 -0.61 -7.59 -2.88
CA VAL A 76 -0.50 -8.78 -3.74
C VAL A 76 0.26 -8.33 -4.98
N VAL A 77 1.43 -8.93 -5.24
CA VAL A 77 2.18 -8.69 -6.47
C VAL A 77 1.69 -9.67 -7.51
N ASP A 78 1.14 -9.17 -8.60
CA ASP A 78 0.65 -10.01 -9.69
C ASP A 78 1.81 -10.48 -10.57
N ILE A 79 1.76 -11.73 -11.00
CA ILE A 79 2.71 -12.27 -11.97
C ILE A 79 2.03 -12.28 -13.33
N LEU A 80 2.63 -11.58 -14.26
CA LEU A 80 2.12 -11.43 -15.61
C LEU A 80 3.07 -12.12 -16.59
N ASP A 81 2.50 -13.00 -17.42
CA ASP A 81 3.25 -13.65 -18.50
C ASP A 81 3.47 -12.70 -19.69
N GLU A 82 2.57 -11.73 -19.87
CA GLU A 82 2.61 -10.74 -20.94
C GLU A 82 2.62 -9.30 -20.40
N LYS A 83 3.08 -8.36 -21.22
CA LYS A 83 3.11 -6.94 -20.86
C LYS A 83 1.69 -6.43 -20.58
N PRO A 84 1.46 -5.73 -19.46
CA PRO A 84 0.14 -5.23 -19.15
C PRO A 84 -0.31 -4.15 -20.15
N ILE A 85 -1.61 -4.13 -20.43
CA ILE A 85 -2.26 -3.13 -21.29
C ILE A 85 -2.32 -1.76 -20.60
N VAL A 86 -2.34 -1.76 -19.26
CA VAL A 86 -2.40 -0.56 -18.42
C VAL A 86 -1.03 0.13 -18.43
N PRO A 87 -0.94 1.47 -18.46
CA PRO A 87 0.33 2.19 -18.34
C PRO A 87 1.12 1.77 -17.11
N TYR A 88 2.39 1.45 -17.31
CA TYR A 88 3.29 0.98 -16.27
C TYR A 88 4.65 1.66 -16.37
N GLU A 89 5.33 1.72 -15.23
CA GLU A 89 6.73 2.10 -15.10
C GLU A 89 7.54 0.86 -14.73
N THR A 90 8.65 0.65 -15.43
CA THR A 90 9.62 -0.41 -15.11
C THR A 90 10.55 0.08 -14.01
N LEU A 91 10.49 -0.54 -12.84
CA LEU A 91 11.29 -0.09 -11.69
C LEU A 91 12.73 -0.59 -11.77
N ASP A 92 12.94 -1.88 -11.99
CA ASP A 92 14.25 -2.48 -12.32
C ASP A 92 14.12 -4.00 -12.57
N GLU A 93 15.21 -4.64 -13.00
CA GLU A 93 15.34 -6.11 -12.97
C GLU A 93 15.70 -6.62 -11.57
N ILE A 94 14.88 -7.54 -11.06
CA ILE A 94 15.05 -8.17 -9.76
C ILE A 94 15.63 -9.56 -9.95
N GLU A 95 16.79 -9.79 -9.33
CA GLU A 95 17.43 -11.10 -9.30
C GLU A 95 17.42 -11.67 -7.87
N VAL A 96 17.12 -12.96 -7.75
CA VAL A 96 17.14 -13.70 -6.49
C VAL A 96 17.92 -14.99 -6.67
N GLU A 97 18.90 -15.18 -5.80
CA GLU A 97 19.77 -16.35 -5.78
C GLU A 97 19.36 -17.31 -4.66
N GLN A 98 19.36 -18.61 -4.94
CA GLN A 98 19.25 -19.64 -3.91
C GLN A 98 20.63 -19.94 -3.29
N SER A 99 20.68 -20.23 -1.99
CA SER A 99 21.91 -20.66 -1.34
C SER A 99 22.48 -21.93 -1.98
N SER A 100 23.80 -21.95 -2.18
CA SER A 100 24.55 -23.06 -2.79
C SER A 100 24.50 -24.36 -1.97
N ASP A 101 24.11 -24.29 -0.70
CA ASP A 101 24.05 -25.43 0.21
C ASP A 101 22.92 -26.43 -0.11
N LYS A 102 21.93 -26.03 -0.91
CA LYS A 102 20.83 -26.91 -1.32
C LYS A 102 21.21 -27.62 -2.61
N SER A 103 21.06 -28.95 -2.68
CA SER A 103 21.37 -29.73 -3.89
C SER A 103 20.35 -29.55 -5.01
N LYS A 104 19.06 -29.38 -4.67
CA LYS A 104 17.96 -29.23 -5.63
C LYS A 104 17.52 -27.77 -5.76
N VAL A 105 17.07 -27.35 -6.94
CA VAL A 105 16.44 -26.03 -7.15
C VAL A 105 15.06 -26.05 -6.53
N ASN A 106 14.76 -25.10 -5.64
CA ASN A 106 13.43 -24.95 -5.06
C ASN A 106 12.74 -23.72 -5.66
N TRP A 107 11.91 -23.96 -6.68
CA TRP A 107 11.24 -22.92 -7.44
C TRP A 107 10.28 -22.09 -6.58
N ASP A 108 9.56 -22.74 -5.66
CA ASP A 108 8.59 -22.06 -4.79
C ASP A 108 9.29 -21.07 -3.85
N GLU A 109 10.47 -21.43 -3.35
CA GLU A 109 11.27 -20.59 -2.45
C GLU A 109 11.88 -19.40 -3.18
N LEU A 110 12.42 -19.64 -4.38
CA LEU A 110 12.95 -18.59 -5.25
C LEU A 110 11.84 -17.61 -5.66
N HIS A 111 10.69 -18.14 -6.06
CA HIS A 111 9.53 -17.35 -6.42
C HIS A 111 9.03 -16.52 -5.22
N PHE A 112 8.92 -17.12 -4.04
CA PHE A 112 8.48 -16.39 -2.84
C PHE A 112 9.46 -15.26 -2.48
N ALA A 113 10.76 -15.54 -2.56
CA ALA A 113 11.79 -14.53 -2.31
C ALA A 113 11.79 -13.40 -3.36
N LEU A 114 11.50 -13.72 -4.62
CA LEU A 114 11.34 -12.77 -5.71
C LEU A 114 10.12 -11.86 -5.50
N VAL A 115 8.96 -12.43 -5.17
CA VAL A 115 7.75 -11.66 -4.80
C VAL A 115 8.01 -10.75 -3.61
N LYS A 116 8.67 -11.26 -2.57
CA LYS A 116 9.00 -10.46 -1.38
C LYS A 116 9.96 -9.30 -1.70
N LYS A 117 10.90 -9.50 -2.62
CA LYS A 117 11.81 -8.44 -3.08
C LYS A 117 11.05 -7.40 -3.89
N ALA A 118 10.13 -7.82 -4.76
CA ALA A 118 9.24 -6.94 -5.52
C ALA A 118 8.33 -6.09 -4.61
N GLN A 119 7.73 -6.70 -3.59
CA GLN A 119 6.92 -5.99 -2.59
C GLN A 119 7.72 -4.89 -1.86
N ARG A 120 8.96 -5.20 -1.46
CA ARG A 120 9.84 -4.22 -0.82
C ARG A 120 10.21 -3.04 -1.72
N MET A 121 10.25 -3.27 -3.03
CA MET A 121 10.50 -2.22 -4.02
C MET A 121 9.23 -1.44 -4.38
N GLY A 122 8.06 -1.84 -3.85
CA GLY A 122 6.78 -1.21 -4.18
C GLY A 122 6.27 -1.55 -5.58
N ALA A 123 6.74 -2.65 -6.18
CA ALA A 123 6.23 -3.14 -7.45
C ALA A 123 4.82 -3.71 -7.26
N ASP A 124 3.95 -3.47 -8.24
CA ASP A 124 2.59 -4.01 -8.27
C ASP A 124 2.53 -5.30 -9.10
N ALA A 125 3.41 -5.47 -10.08
CA ALA A 125 3.48 -6.69 -10.90
C ALA A 125 4.92 -7.10 -11.25
N LEU A 126 5.09 -8.37 -11.62
CA LEU A 126 6.33 -8.94 -12.13
C LEU A 126 6.09 -9.56 -13.51
N ILE A 127 6.96 -9.27 -14.47
CA ILE A 127 6.96 -9.87 -15.81
C ILE A 127 8.30 -10.53 -16.14
N ASN A 128 8.32 -11.33 -17.21
CA ASN A 128 9.54 -11.93 -17.78
C ASN A 128 10.35 -12.71 -16.73
N ILE A 129 9.70 -13.61 -15.99
CA ILE A 129 10.40 -14.49 -15.07
C ILE A 129 11.28 -15.44 -15.89
N GLN A 130 12.59 -15.31 -15.73
CA GLN A 130 13.59 -16.11 -16.43
C GLN A 130 14.61 -16.66 -15.46
N LEU A 131 15.03 -17.90 -15.66
CA LEU A 131 16.20 -18.41 -14.96
C LEU A 131 17.44 -17.83 -15.66
N LYS A 132 18.22 -17.01 -14.95
CA LYS A 132 19.49 -16.50 -15.46
C LYS A 132 20.63 -17.39 -14.96
N GLY A 133 21.51 -17.83 -15.87
CA GLY A 133 22.74 -18.55 -15.53
C GLY A 133 22.85 -19.98 -16.08
N THR A 134 23.83 -20.73 -15.56
CA THR A 134 24.02 -22.17 -15.84
C THR A 134 23.05 -23.04 -15.02
N ALA A 135 22.89 -24.32 -15.36
CA ALA A 135 22.02 -25.25 -14.61
C ALA A 135 22.36 -25.37 -13.10
N GLU A 136 23.56 -24.91 -12.70
CA GLU A 136 24.03 -24.84 -11.33
C GLU A 136 23.74 -23.48 -10.67
N GLN A 137 23.59 -22.41 -11.46
CA GLN A 137 23.24 -21.08 -11.00
C GLN A 137 21.72 -20.99 -10.81
N LYS A 138 21.31 -21.10 -9.56
CA LYS A 138 19.91 -21.10 -9.12
C LYS A 138 19.40 -19.68 -8.98
N VAL A 139 19.53 -18.89 -10.05
CA VAL A 139 19.17 -17.46 -10.05
C VAL A 139 17.89 -17.26 -10.87
N LEU A 140 16.89 -16.69 -10.20
CA LEU A 140 15.62 -16.31 -10.82
C LEU A 140 15.61 -14.80 -11.01
N GLY A 141 15.50 -14.36 -12.26
CA GLY A 141 15.36 -12.97 -12.66
C GLY A 141 13.91 -12.66 -13.06
N ALA A 142 13.44 -11.46 -12.75
CA ALA A 142 12.16 -10.93 -13.24
C ALA A 142 12.21 -9.41 -13.34
N THR A 143 11.42 -8.81 -14.20
CA THR A 143 11.29 -7.35 -14.30
C THR A 143 10.13 -6.88 -13.42
N ALA A 144 10.40 -5.95 -12.51
CA ALA A 144 9.37 -5.35 -11.66
C ALA A 144 8.67 -4.19 -12.36
N LEU A 145 7.35 -4.18 -12.27
CA LEU A 145 6.47 -3.16 -12.82
C LEU A 145 5.69 -2.48 -11.71
N LYS A 146 5.51 -1.18 -11.85
CA LYS A 146 4.59 -0.36 -11.06
C LYS A 146 3.52 0.20 -11.97
N TYR A 147 2.25 0.12 -11.56
CA TYR A 147 1.18 0.72 -12.36
C TYR A 147 1.17 2.22 -12.15
N LEU A 148 1.07 2.96 -13.26
CA LEU A 148 0.99 4.41 -13.21
C LEU A 148 -0.45 4.84 -12.97
N THR A 149 -0.65 5.76 -12.04
CA THR A 149 -1.94 6.40 -11.83
C THR A 149 -2.23 7.40 -12.94
N PRO A 150 -3.51 7.71 -13.24
CA PRO A 150 -3.85 8.67 -14.29
C PRO A 150 -3.22 10.06 -14.11
N LYS A 151 -2.93 10.46 -12.86
CA LYS A 151 -2.24 11.73 -12.55
C LYS A 151 -0.77 11.68 -12.96
N GLU A 152 -0.07 10.62 -12.58
CA GLU A 152 1.35 10.41 -12.95
C GLU A 152 1.50 10.31 -14.47
N VAL A 153 0.57 9.65 -15.16
CA VAL A 153 0.56 9.59 -16.65
C VAL A 153 0.47 10.99 -17.26
N LEU A 154 -0.40 11.86 -16.72
CA LEU A 154 -0.54 13.24 -17.21
C LEU A 154 0.70 14.08 -16.94
N GLU A 155 1.33 13.93 -15.78
CA GLU A 155 2.58 14.63 -15.43
C GLU A 155 3.73 14.21 -16.36
N ILE A 156 3.88 12.92 -16.63
CA ILE A 156 4.88 12.38 -17.56
C ILE A 156 4.63 12.91 -18.99
N GLN A 157 3.37 12.95 -19.43
CA GLN A 157 3.03 13.52 -20.74
C GLN A 157 3.36 15.01 -20.83
N GLN A 158 3.16 15.76 -19.75
CA GLN A 158 3.51 17.18 -19.72
C GLN A 158 5.02 17.41 -19.70
N SER A 159 5.78 16.62 -18.94
CA SER A 159 7.24 16.76 -18.90
C SER A 159 7.88 16.36 -20.23
N THR A 160 7.49 15.24 -20.82
CA THR A 160 7.98 14.81 -22.15
C THR A 160 7.66 15.82 -23.25
N ALA A 161 6.45 16.40 -23.24
CA ALA A 161 6.09 17.42 -24.22
C ALA A 161 6.98 18.68 -24.12
N LEU A 162 7.41 19.06 -22.91
CA LEU A 162 8.32 20.18 -22.71
C LEU A 162 9.74 19.84 -23.18
N GLU A 163 10.24 18.64 -22.87
CA GLU A 163 11.57 18.19 -23.32
C GLU A 163 11.65 18.08 -24.84
N ASP A 164 10.62 17.57 -25.50
CA ASP A 164 10.56 17.49 -26.96
C ASP A 164 10.49 18.87 -27.61
N ALA A 165 9.76 19.81 -27.00
CA ALA A 165 9.72 21.20 -27.47
C ALA A 165 11.08 21.91 -27.32
N GLU A 166 11.81 21.67 -26.23
CA GLU A 166 13.16 22.21 -26.04
C GLU A 166 14.17 21.57 -26.99
N LYS A 167 14.09 20.26 -27.25
CA LYS A 167 14.92 19.59 -28.25
C LYS A 167 14.65 20.12 -29.65
N ALA A 168 13.39 20.21 -30.06
CA ALA A 168 13.02 20.77 -31.36
C ALA A 168 13.48 22.22 -31.51
N TYR A 169 13.37 23.02 -30.44
CA TYR A 169 13.91 24.38 -30.44
C TYR A 169 15.43 24.39 -30.62
N ASN A 170 16.17 23.57 -29.88
CA ASN A 170 17.63 23.47 -29.97
C ASN A 170 18.10 22.96 -31.34
N GLU A 171 17.42 21.97 -31.92
CA GLU A 171 17.70 21.48 -33.28
C GLU A 171 17.43 22.58 -34.32
N SER A 172 16.32 23.31 -34.21
CA SER A 172 16.01 24.44 -35.10
C SER A 172 16.99 25.62 -34.99
N GLN A 173 17.64 25.77 -33.83
CA GLN A 173 18.69 26.77 -33.61
C GLN A 173 20.03 26.31 -34.21
N LYS A 174 20.33 25.00 -34.11
CA LYS A 174 21.51 24.42 -34.77
C LYS A 174 21.40 24.44 -36.29
N GLU A 175 20.25 24.10 -36.86
CA GLU A 175 20.04 24.15 -38.32
C GLU A 175 20.22 25.57 -38.87
N ARG A 176 19.71 26.59 -38.16
CA ARG A 176 19.93 28.00 -38.55
C ARG A 176 21.40 28.42 -38.50
N LEU A 177 22.16 27.92 -37.52
CA LEU A 177 23.60 28.17 -37.43
C LEU A 177 24.38 27.47 -38.55
N ASP A 178 23.98 26.25 -38.93
CA ASP A 178 24.61 25.52 -40.03
C ASP A 178 24.27 26.12 -41.41
N GLU A 179 23.07 26.68 -41.60
CA GLU A 179 22.70 27.44 -42.82
C GLU A 179 23.50 28.75 -42.96
N ASP A 180 23.75 29.47 -41.86
CA ASP A 180 24.56 30.70 -41.87
C ASP A 180 26.08 30.42 -41.98
N LEU A 181 26.54 29.22 -41.62
CA LEU A 181 27.94 28.79 -41.70
C LEU A 181 28.25 27.96 -42.96
N ALA A 182 27.25 27.65 -43.80
CA ALA A 182 27.51 27.09 -45.11
C ALA A 182 28.19 28.17 -45.98
N PRO A 183 29.40 27.93 -46.51
CA PRO A 183 30.05 28.90 -47.38
C PRO A 183 29.16 29.06 -48.61
N GLY A 184 28.60 30.26 -48.79
CA GLY A 184 27.77 30.60 -49.94
C GLY A 184 28.45 30.11 -51.21
N ILE A 185 27.79 29.19 -51.91
CA ILE A 185 28.24 28.70 -53.20
C ILE A 185 28.13 29.90 -54.15
N GLY A 186 29.22 30.64 -54.30
CA GLY A 186 29.42 31.67 -55.33
C GLY A 186 29.56 31.06 -56.71
#